data_AF-A0A3S8VSQ2-F1
#
_entry.id   AF-A0A3S8VSQ2-F1
#
_cell.length_a   1.000
_cell.length_b   1.000
_cell.length_c   1.000
_cell.angle_alpha   90.00
_cell.angle_beta   90.00
_cell.angle_gamma   90.00
#
_symmetry.space_group_name_H-M   'P 1'
#
loop_
_entity.id
_entity.type
_entity.pdbx_description
1 polymer ?
#
loop_
_entity_poly.entity_id
_entity_poly.type
_entity_poly.pdbx_seq_one_letter_code
_entity_poly.pdbx_strand_id
1 'polypeptide(L)'
;MGYAHGYATAIMHRGRVPMEPVDFVPDWADGPRKTKHYPGTDRLPLPAGPAYPAYATVERGLLTPAGGGGPAFDLGLLAGLLRDSYGLVGRRLGVQANTDLGALPFYPLANWSRGTASGGGLYPVSVYWVSGPSAPVPPGVHHYSPRHHALRRLLTGDVSGVVREALGEGAPGPETDQFLVLGVKYWQNSFKYNSFSFHAVSMDVGALLSTWRTWAGARGTALEPALWFDEERLARLLGVAGDEEGIFAVVPLPWAGYGAAARPGDGAPAAPLPSPPPEVSVRHRDRERSRTVLDFEALTAMQRATAADATARPAPGALAAAAAAAPVAGRPETPLPRRAPLARDVRGALRARRSSFGRFAAERPLDGAHLTSCLAAAAGGARLGGDAAAAGADGLVKVYALVNHVAGVEPGTYEYVPDGDPGALRCVSAEPPGAFLQENYFLANYNLEQAAAVLVPTVRTHSVLDAVGDRGYRLVNALIGGVAQATYTAAAALDVGCGVALGFDNIAYRERFGLLETDEMPLLIMMLGHERRGASDFRFEIA
;
A
#
# COMPACT_ATOMS: atom_id res chain seq x y z
N MET A 1 -1.16 -15.53 23.02
CA MET A 1 -1.62 -15.13 21.66
C MET A 1 -2.37 -13.82 21.81
N GLY A 2 -2.01 -12.82 21.01
CA GLY A 2 -2.68 -11.52 21.01
C GLY A 2 -3.99 -11.56 20.23
N TYR A 3 -4.69 -10.43 20.19
CA TYR A 3 -5.99 -10.34 19.48
C TYR A 3 -5.82 -10.54 17.97
N ALA A 4 -4.66 -10.16 17.41
CA ALA A 4 -4.41 -10.24 15.98
C ALA A 4 -4.35 -11.69 15.47
N HIS A 5 -3.99 -12.67 16.29
CA HIS A 5 -4.03 -14.09 15.91
C HIS A 5 -5.46 -14.52 15.58
N GLY A 6 -6.42 -14.19 16.45
CA GLY A 6 -7.84 -14.50 16.26
C GLY A 6 -8.42 -13.76 15.06
N TYR A 7 -8.10 -12.47 14.91
CA TYR A 7 -8.51 -11.68 13.75
C TYR A 7 -7.95 -12.23 12.43
N ALA A 8 -6.66 -12.61 12.40
CA ALA A 8 -6.04 -13.23 11.21
C ALA A 8 -6.74 -14.53 10.81
N THR A 9 -7.07 -15.38 11.78
CA THR A 9 -7.83 -16.61 11.56
C THR A 9 -9.23 -16.30 11.01
N ALA A 10 -9.94 -15.33 11.61
CA ALA A 10 -11.27 -14.93 11.15
C ALA A 10 -11.24 -14.40 9.70
N ILE A 11 -10.22 -13.60 9.35
CA ILE A 11 -10.02 -13.10 7.98
C ILE A 11 -9.82 -14.25 7.00
N MET A 12 -9.00 -15.24 7.36
CA MET A 12 -8.75 -16.40 6.51
C MET A 12 -10.06 -17.20 6.31
N HIS A 13 -10.91 -17.35 7.34
CA HIS A 13 -12.16 -18.10 7.24
C HIS A 13 -13.35 -17.30 6.68
N ARG A 14 -13.20 -15.99 6.43
CA ARG A 14 -14.32 -15.07 6.18
C ARG A 14 -15.22 -15.43 4.99
N GLY A 15 -14.70 -16.17 4.02
CA GLY A 15 -15.45 -16.66 2.87
C GLY A 15 -16.45 -17.77 3.20
N ARG A 16 -16.23 -18.49 4.30
CA ARG A 16 -17.05 -19.61 4.78
C ARG A 16 -17.78 -19.27 6.09
N VAL A 17 -17.17 -18.42 6.91
CA VAL A 17 -17.71 -17.96 8.20
C VAL A 17 -17.69 -16.43 8.19
N PRO A 18 -18.85 -15.77 7.97
CA PRO A 18 -18.91 -14.30 7.94
C PRO A 18 -18.38 -13.67 9.22
N MET A 19 -17.69 -12.53 9.09
CA MET A 19 -17.30 -11.72 10.24
C MET A 19 -18.45 -10.81 10.66
N GLU A 20 -18.66 -10.67 11.96
CA GLU A 20 -19.64 -9.71 12.49
C GLU A 20 -19.28 -8.26 12.11
N PRO A 21 -20.26 -7.37 11.88
CA PRO A 21 -21.69 -7.66 11.79
C PRO A 21 -22.06 -8.41 10.50
N VAL A 22 -22.78 -9.52 10.63
CA VAL A 22 -23.34 -10.27 9.49
C VAL A 22 -24.43 -9.43 8.81
N ASP A 23 -24.56 -9.57 7.48
CA ASP A 23 -25.56 -8.88 6.65
C ASP A 23 -25.53 -7.33 6.71
N PHE A 24 -24.39 -6.76 7.10
CA PHE A 24 -24.22 -5.30 7.09
C PHE A 24 -24.35 -4.72 5.66
N VAL A 25 -25.26 -3.75 5.51
CA VAL A 25 -25.47 -3.02 4.26
C VAL A 25 -24.99 -1.58 4.41
N PRO A 26 -23.99 -1.13 3.62
CA PRO A 26 -23.52 0.25 3.65
C PRO A 26 -24.60 1.26 3.21
N ASP A 27 -24.84 2.30 4.02
CA ASP A 27 -25.63 3.47 3.59
C ASP A 27 -24.77 4.40 2.73
N TRP A 28 -24.89 4.29 1.41
CA TRP A 28 -24.17 5.13 0.47
C TRP A 28 -24.65 6.58 0.44
N ALA A 29 -25.88 6.87 0.87
CA ALA A 29 -26.41 8.24 0.94
C ALA A 29 -25.78 9.02 2.11
N ASP A 30 -25.52 8.32 3.22
CA ASP A 30 -24.81 8.83 4.40
C ASP A 30 -23.32 8.44 4.45
N GLY A 31 -22.73 8.06 3.31
CA GLY A 31 -21.33 7.65 3.23
C GLY A 31 -20.32 8.77 3.53
N PRO A 32 -19.08 8.40 3.88
CA PRO A 32 -18.06 9.31 4.35
C PRO A 32 -17.60 10.31 3.30
N ARG A 33 -17.03 11.42 3.76
CA ARG A 33 -16.29 12.32 2.87
C ARG A 33 -15.05 11.60 2.31
N LYS A 34 -14.88 11.62 0.97
CA LYS A 34 -13.75 10.96 0.27
C LYS A 34 -12.34 11.46 0.64
N THR A 35 -12.24 12.58 1.36
CA THR A 35 -10.99 13.19 1.85
C THR A 35 -11.32 14.00 3.11
N LYS A 36 -10.40 14.07 4.08
CA LYS A 36 -10.58 14.94 5.25
C LYS A 36 -10.78 16.41 4.86
N HIS A 37 -11.54 17.14 5.66
CA HIS A 37 -11.89 18.54 5.46
C HIS A 37 -11.71 19.33 6.76
N TYR A 38 -10.73 20.24 6.75
CA TYR A 38 -10.42 21.13 7.86
C TYR A 38 -10.86 22.56 7.51
N PRO A 39 -12.07 23.01 7.87
CA PRO A 39 -12.51 24.38 7.59
C PRO A 39 -11.68 25.41 8.37
N GLY A 40 -11.59 26.62 7.85
CA GLY A 40 -10.86 27.73 8.50
C GLY A 40 -9.34 27.61 8.52
N THR A 41 -8.76 26.53 7.97
CA THR A 41 -7.30 26.41 7.81
C THR A 41 -6.79 27.12 6.57
N ASP A 42 -5.57 27.63 6.65
CA ASP A 42 -4.87 28.19 5.49
C ASP A 42 -4.53 27.08 4.49
N ARG A 43 -4.55 27.45 3.21
CA ARG A 43 -4.17 26.58 2.10
C ARG A 43 -2.86 27.07 1.50
N LEU A 44 -1.87 26.20 1.48
CA LEU A 44 -0.64 26.37 0.71
C LEU A 44 -0.74 25.53 -0.57
N PRO A 45 -0.97 26.12 -1.76
CA PRO A 45 -0.93 25.39 -3.02
C PRO A 45 0.44 24.75 -3.22
N LEU A 46 0.46 23.49 -3.66
CA LEU A 46 1.71 22.83 -4.02
C LEU A 46 2.09 23.17 -5.47
N PRO A 47 3.39 23.35 -5.77
CA PRO A 47 3.84 23.53 -7.15
C PRO A 47 3.54 22.27 -7.97
N ALA A 48 3.53 22.38 -9.30
CA ALA A 48 3.32 21.21 -10.18
C ALA A 48 4.40 20.11 -10.01
N GLY A 49 5.52 20.45 -9.36
CA GLY A 49 6.72 19.62 -9.23
C GLY A 49 7.56 19.61 -10.51
N PRO A 50 8.81 19.14 -10.44
CA PRO A 50 9.65 18.99 -11.62
C PRO A 50 9.10 17.92 -12.57
N ALA A 51 9.58 17.95 -13.82
CA ALA A 51 9.40 16.84 -14.74
C ALA A 51 9.97 15.56 -14.12
N TYR A 52 9.26 14.44 -14.30
CA TYR A 52 9.76 13.16 -13.83
C TYR A 52 10.79 12.64 -14.85
N PRO A 53 12.02 12.28 -14.44
CA PRO A 53 13.06 11.94 -15.40
C PRO A 53 12.75 10.65 -16.16
N ALA A 54 12.99 10.62 -17.47
CA ALA A 54 12.75 9.44 -18.30
C ALA A 54 13.58 8.21 -17.88
N TYR A 55 14.76 8.41 -17.29
CA TYR A 55 15.59 7.33 -16.77
C TYR A 55 15.04 6.68 -15.50
N ALA A 56 14.08 7.32 -14.82
CA ALA A 56 13.46 6.83 -13.59
C ALA A 56 12.35 5.84 -13.95
N THR A 57 12.74 4.71 -14.52
CA THR A 57 11.82 3.67 -14.99
C THR A 57 11.24 2.84 -13.85
N VAL A 58 10.12 2.15 -14.12
CA VAL A 58 9.55 1.17 -13.19
C VAL A 58 10.56 0.06 -12.88
N GLU A 59 11.36 -0.38 -13.86
CA GLU A 59 12.43 -1.35 -13.65
C GLU A 59 13.42 -0.88 -12.59
N ARG A 60 13.88 0.38 -12.70
CA ARG A 60 14.82 0.95 -11.73
C ARG A 60 14.20 1.13 -10.35
N GLY A 61 12.92 1.50 -10.28
CA GLY A 61 12.24 1.74 -9.00
C GLY A 61 11.85 0.47 -8.23
N LEU A 62 11.63 -0.65 -8.91
CA LEU A 62 11.19 -1.90 -8.28
C LEU A 62 12.28 -2.97 -8.18
N LEU A 63 13.15 -3.05 -9.18
CA LEU A 63 14.07 -4.19 -9.34
C LEU A 63 15.54 -3.81 -9.08
N THR A 64 15.86 -2.53 -8.97
CA THR A 64 17.20 -2.05 -8.64
C THR A 64 17.21 -1.41 -7.25
N PRO A 65 18.09 -1.84 -6.32
CA PRO A 65 18.25 -1.17 -5.05
C PRO A 65 18.61 0.32 -5.24
N ALA A 66 18.01 1.20 -4.46
CA ALA A 66 18.36 2.62 -4.49
C ALA A 66 19.78 2.82 -3.93
N GLY A 67 20.71 3.32 -4.73
CA GLY A 67 22.11 3.49 -4.35
C GLY A 67 22.42 4.69 -3.44
N GLY A 68 21.41 5.34 -2.85
CA GLY A 68 21.58 6.46 -1.92
C GLY A 68 22.08 7.78 -2.53
N GLY A 69 22.53 7.80 -3.78
CA GLY A 69 23.03 9.00 -4.48
C GLY A 69 21.95 9.81 -5.21
N GLY A 70 20.67 9.54 -4.93
CA GLY A 70 19.56 10.30 -5.50
C GLY A 70 19.43 11.72 -4.92
N PRO A 71 18.61 12.56 -5.55
CA PRO A 71 18.37 13.92 -5.09
C PRO A 71 17.65 13.94 -3.74
N ALA A 72 18.08 14.83 -2.84
CA ALA A 72 17.33 15.19 -1.65
C ALA A 72 16.00 15.86 -2.03
N PHE A 73 14.99 15.72 -1.17
CA PHE A 73 13.69 16.34 -1.32
C PHE A 73 13.76 17.86 -1.10
N ASP A 74 12.96 18.55 -1.89
CA ASP A 74 12.53 19.92 -1.67
C ASP A 74 10.99 19.96 -1.79
N LEU A 75 10.39 21.15 -1.70
CA LEU A 75 8.94 21.30 -1.85
C LEU A 75 8.44 20.84 -3.23
N GLY A 76 9.26 20.97 -4.28
CA GLY A 76 8.92 20.55 -5.64
C GLY A 76 8.84 19.02 -5.78
N LEU A 77 9.81 18.30 -5.23
CA LEU A 77 9.81 16.84 -5.22
C LEU A 77 8.75 16.27 -4.29
N LEU A 78 8.55 16.87 -3.12
CA LEU A 78 7.44 16.50 -2.24
C LEU A 78 6.09 16.66 -2.95
N ALA A 79 5.88 17.80 -3.63
CA ALA A 79 4.67 18.01 -4.42
C ALA A 79 4.50 16.96 -5.52
N GLY A 80 5.57 16.67 -6.28
CA GLY A 80 5.56 15.63 -7.31
C GLY A 80 5.20 14.24 -6.77
N LEU A 81 5.83 13.84 -5.67
CA LEU A 81 5.56 12.58 -4.97
C LEU A 81 4.08 12.49 -4.55
N LEU A 82 3.58 13.51 -3.85
CA LEU A 82 2.19 13.56 -3.36
C LEU A 82 1.18 13.58 -4.50
N ARG A 83 1.48 14.25 -5.62
CA ARG A 83 0.60 14.31 -6.80
C ARG A 83 0.51 12.97 -7.51
N ASP A 84 1.66 12.38 -7.84
CA ASP A 84 1.75 11.18 -8.66
C ASP A 84 1.30 9.93 -7.88
N SER A 85 1.45 9.91 -6.55
CA SER A 85 0.97 8.81 -5.70
C SER A 85 -0.51 8.95 -5.32
N TYR A 86 -0.83 9.98 -4.52
CA TYR A 86 -2.08 10.07 -3.79
C TYR A 86 -2.94 11.28 -4.18
N GLY A 87 -2.47 12.09 -5.14
CA GLY A 87 -3.26 13.11 -5.82
C GLY A 87 -4.27 12.49 -6.79
N LEU A 88 -5.22 13.31 -7.24
CA LEU A 88 -6.18 12.89 -8.27
C LEU A 88 -5.46 12.85 -9.63
N VAL A 89 -5.40 11.67 -10.25
CA VAL A 89 -4.69 11.49 -11.55
C VAL A 89 -5.64 11.35 -12.74
N GLY A 90 -6.91 11.04 -12.49
CA GLY A 90 -7.91 10.91 -13.55
C GLY A 90 -9.31 10.69 -13.01
N ARG A 91 -10.33 11.08 -13.80
CA ARG A 91 -11.72 10.71 -13.53
C ARG A 91 -11.96 9.32 -14.10
N ARG A 92 -12.60 8.44 -13.34
CA ARG A 92 -12.96 7.10 -13.79
C ARG A 92 -14.25 7.21 -14.60
N LEU A 93 -14.12 7.06 -15.92
CA LEU A 93 -15.24 7.17 -16.87
C LEU A 93 -15.48 5.90 -17.69
N GLY A 94 -14.48 5.02 -17.79
CA GLY A 94 -14.61 3.81 -18.59
C GLY A 94 -15.67 2.86 -18.03
N VAL A 95 -16.50 2.32 -18.92
CA VAL A 95 -17.53 1.33 -18.58
C VAL A 95 -16.84 0.01 -18.18
N GLN A 96 -17.27 -0.56 -17.06
CA GLN A 96 -16.67 -1.75 -16.45
C GLN A 96 -17.67 -2.43 -15.51
N ALA A 97 -17.35 -3.65 -15.06
CA ALA A 97 -18.32 -4.51 -14.37
C ALA A 97 -18.56 -4.18 -12.87
N ASN A 98 -17.99 -3.11 -12.33
CA ASN A 98 -18.25 -2.68 -10.96
C ASN A 98 -19.57 -1.89 -10.83
N THR A 99 -20.08 -1.80 -9.61
CA THR A 99 -21.44 -1.32 -9.30
C THR A 99 -21.65 0.20 -9.33
N ASP A 100 -20.65 0.98 -9.74
CA ASP A 100 -20.70 2.45 -9.71
C ASP A 100 -21.07 3.11 -11.06
N LEU A 101 -21.55 2.35 -12.04
CA LEU A 101 -21.92 2.86 -13.37
C LEU A 101 -22.96 3.99 -13.33
N GLY A 102 -23.91 3.94 -12.38
CA GLY A 102 -24.92 4.98 -12.20
C GLY A 102 -24.36 6.35 -11.79
N ALA A 103 -23.13 6.40 -11.26
CA ALA A 103 -22.46 7.65 -10.87
C ALA A 103 -21.71 8.32 -12.04
N LEU A 104 -21.41 7.60 -13.13
CA LEU A 104 -20.57 8.09 -14.22
C LEU A 104 -21.07 9.42 -14.84
N PRO A 105 -22.38 9.62 -15.10
CA PRO A 105 -22.88 10.87 -15.70
C PRO A 105 -22.83 12.07 -14.75
N PHE A 106 -22.79 11.85 -13.43
CA PHE A 106 -22.99 12.91 -12.44
C PHE A 106 -21.66 13.40 -11.85
N TYR A 107 -21.23 14.62 -12.23
CA TYR A 107 -19.99 15.22 -11.74
C TYR A 107 -19.86 15.24 -10.19
N PRO A 108 -20.91 15.56 -9.40
CA PRO A 108 -20.82 15.52 -7.94
C PRO A 108 -20.53 14.13 -7.36
N LEU A 109 -20.82 13.08 -8.12
CA LEU A 109 -20.58 11.67 -7.76
C LEU A 109 -19.34 11.10 -8.45
N ALA A 110 -18.55 11.93 -9.12
CA ALA A 110 -17.40 11.49 -9.89
C ALA A 110 -16.37 10.75 -9.01
N ASN A 111 -16.06 9.52 -9.42
CA ASN A 111 -14.96 8.75 -8.86
C ASN A 111 -13.65 9.12 -9.55
N TRP A 112 -12.62 9.36 -8.74
CA TRP A 112 -11.29 9.74 -9.21
C TRP A 112 -10.30 8.63 -8.89
N SER A 113 -9.41 8.32 -9.82
CA SER A 113 -8.26 7.47 -9.58
C SER A 113 -7.12 8.27 -8.94
N ARG A 114 -6.27 7.53 -8.23
CA ARG A 114 -4.97 7.95 -7.73
C ARG A 114 -3.91 7.00 -8.30
N GLY A 115 -2.63 7.39 -8.25
CA GLY A 115 -1.53 6.52 -8.70
C GLY A 115 -1.40 5.27 -7.85
N THR A 116 -1.63 5.39 -6.54
CA THR A 116 -1.70 4.27 -5.60
C THR A 116 -3.07 3.57 -5.65
N ALA A 117 -3.07 2.23 -5.61
CA ALA A 117 -4.27 1.41 -5.48
C ALA A 117 -4.87 1.52 -4.06
N SER A 118 -6.17 1.26 -3.93
CA SER A 118 -6.84 1.21 -2.62
C SER A 118 -8.05 0.29 -2.67
N GLY A 119 -8.28 -0.44 -1.58
CA GLY A 119 -9.46 -1.29 -1.38
C GLY A 119 -10.75 -0.53 -1.67
N GLY A 120 -11.49 -0.99 -2.69
CA GLY A 120 -12.75 -0.36 -3.12
C GLY A 120 -12.61 1.06 -3.69
N GLY A 121 -11.39 1.57 -3.88
CA GLY A 121 -11.13 2.96 -4.28
C GLY A 121 -11.58 3.97 -3.23
N LEU A 122 -11.54 3.62 -1.95
CA LEU A 122 -12.01 4.48 -0.85
C LEU A 122 -10.94 5.46 -0.35
N TYR A 123 -9.66 5.10 -0.50
CA TYR A 123 -8.52 5.96 -0.18
C TYR A 123 -8.52 6.49 1.28
N PRO A 124 -8.47 5.60 2.28
CA PRO A 124 -8.60 5.95 3.70
C PRO A 124 -7.32 6.52 4.34
N VAL A 125 -6.18 6.40 3.67
CA VAL A 125 -4.90 6.91 4.18
C VAL A 125 -4.95 8.43 4.21
N SER A 126 -4.61 9.03 5.35
CA SER A 126 -4.35 10.46 5.54
C SER A 126 -2.86 10.71 5.44
N VAL A 127 -2.45 11.76 4.71
CA VAL A 127 -1.03 12.13 4.59
C VAL A 127 -0.81 13.48 5.26
N TYR A 128 0.00 13.49 6.32
CA TYR A 128 0.44 14.70 6.99
C TYR A 128 1.93 14.94 6.70
N TRP A 129 2.31 16.19 6.47
CA TRP A 129 3.70 16.63 6.45
C TRP A 129 3.97 17.44 7.72
N VAL A 130 4.85 16.93 8.57
CA VAL A 130 5.44 17.67 9.66
C VAL A 130 6.71 18.31 9.13
N SER A 131 6.69 19.64 9.02
CA SER A 131 7.79 20.42 8.46
C SER A 131 8.52 21.17 9.57
N GLY A 132 9.82 20.95 9.69
CA GLY A 132 10.72 21.74 10.52
C GLY A 132 11.34 22.94 9.80
N PRO A 133 12.28 23.65 10.46
CA PRO A 133 12.86 24.91 9.99
C PRO A 133 13.57 24.87 8.63
N SER A 134 14.01 23.71 8.15
CA SER A 134 14.67 23.58 6.85
C SER A 134 13.70 23.68 5.65
N ALA A 135 12.39 23.65 5.89
CA ALA A 135 11.39 23.79 4.84
C ALA A 135 11.26 25.25 4.36
N PRO A 136 10.87 25.52 3.10
CA PRO A 136 10.61 26.87 2.60
C PRO A 136 9.26 27.45 3.07
N VAL A 137 8.72 26.94 4.18
CA VAL A 137 7.42 27.30 4.77
C VAL A 137 7.56 27.39 6.28
N PRO A 138 6.70 28.15 6.99
CA PRO A 138 6.70 28.15 8.45
C PRO A 138 6.57 26.71 9.00
N PRO A 139 7.40 26.33 10.00
CA PRO A 139 7.32 25.01 10.61
C PRO A 139 5.92 24.69 11.16
N GLY A 140 5.54 23.42 11.13
CA GLY A 140 4.21 23.01 11.58
C GLY A 140 3.74 21.67 11.03
N VAL A 141 2.44 21.41 11.25
CA VAL A 141 1.75 20.21 10.77
C VAL A 141 0.83 20.61 9.62
N HIS A 142 0.94 19.88 8.50
CA HIS A 142 0.19 20.13 7.29
C HIS A 142 -0.52 18.86 6.83
N HIS A 143 -1.83 18.92 6.55
CA HIS A 143 -2.52 17.81 5.89
C HIS A 143 -2.54 18.01 4.37
N TYR A 144 -2.13 17.00 3.61
CA TYR A 144 -2.22 17.03 2.15
C TYR A 144 -3.68 16.88 1.71
N SER A 145 -4.19 17.85 0.94
CA SER A 145 -5.51 17.83 0.32
C SER A 145 -5.41 17.34 -1.13
N PRO A 146 -5.78 16.08 -1.43
CA PRO A 146 -5.67 15.53 -2.78
C PRO A 146 -6.50 16.30 -3.82
N ARG A 147 -7.68 16.78 -3.41
CA ARG A 147 -8.63 17.51 -4.28
C ARG A 147 -8.06 18.82 -4.81
N HIS A 148 -7.25 19.50 -4.01
CA HIS A 148 -6.72 20.82 -4.35
C HIS A 148 -5.24 20.78 -4.73
N HIS A 149 -4.60 19.61 -4.61
CA HIS A 149 -3.15 19.47 -4.65
C HIS A 149 -2.47 20.57 -3.82
N ALA A 150 -2.78 20.59 -2.53
CA ALA A 150 -2.37 21.66 -1.62
C ALA A 150 -2.19 21.12 -0.20
N LEU A 151 -1.45 21.83 0.62
CA LEU A 151 -1.28 21.55 2.04
C LEU A 151 -2.24 22.44 2.85
N ARG A 152 -2.93 21.85 3.83
CA ARG A 152 -3.77 22.55 4.81
C ARG A 152 -2.97 22.68 6.10
N ARG A 153 -2.64 23.90 6.52
CA ARG A 153 -1.88 24.13 7.75
C ARG A 153 -2.78 23.89 8.96
N LEU A 154 -2.41 22.90 9.77
CA LEU A 154 -3.15 22.46 10.96
C LEU A 154 -2.51 22.93 12.26
N LEU A 155 -1.21 23.20 12.24
CA LEU A 155 -0.45 23.71 13.37
C LEU A 155 0.70 24.57 12.85
N THR A 156 1.04 25.63 13.57
CA THR A 156 2.24 26.45 13.32
C THR A 156 3.16 26.33 14.53
N GLY A 157 4.45 26.16 14.29
CA GLY A 157 5.48 25.92 15.29
C GLY A 157 6.31 24.68 14.96
N ASP A 158 7.59 24.69 15.32
CA ASP A 158 8.46 23.54 15.10
C ASP A 158 8.11 22.43 16.10
N VAL A 159 7.59 21.33 15.55
CA VAL A 159 7.26 20.10 16.29
C VAL A 159 8.04 18.90 15.74
N SER A 160 9.05 19.14 14.92
CA SER A 160 9.91 18.09 14.34
C SER A 160 10.62 17.27 15.42
N GLY A 161 11.00 17.91 16.53
CA GLY A 161 11.53 17.25 17.72
C GLY A 161 10.56 16.24 18.35
N VAL A 162 9.27 16.55 18.40
CA VAL A 162 8.23 15.64 18.93
C VAL A 162 8.14 14.37 18.07
N VAL A 163 8.26 14.50 16.74
CA VAL A 163 8.27 13.36 15.83
C VAL A 163 9.54 12.52 16.00
N ARG A 164 10.71 13.13 16.12
CA ARG A 164 11.97 12.40 16.41
C ARG A 164 11.91 11.63 17.71
N GLU A 165 11.41 12.25 18.78
CA GLU A 165 11.21 11.57 20.06
C GLU A 165 10.22 10.41 19.96
N ALA A 166 9.12 10.56 19.19
CA ALA A 166 8.16 9.48 18.97
C ALA A 166 8.76 8.30 18.18
N LEU A 167 9.63 8.60 17.22
CA LEU A 167 10.38 7.60 16.46
C LEU A 167 11.38 6.85 17.35
N GLY A 168 12.02 7.53 18.29
CA GLY A 168 12.99 6.92 19.22
C GLY A 168 14.27 6.43 18.56
N GLU A 169 15.18 5.90 19.38
CA GLU A 169 16.50 5.45 18.96
C GLU A 169 16.46 4.32 17.93
N GLY A 170 17.35 4.38 16.92
CA GLY A 170 17.42 3.38 15.86
C GLY A 170 16.28 3.42 14.85
N ALA A 171 15.53 4.54 14.79
CA ALA A 171 14.53 4.74 13.75
C ALA A 171 15.16 4.75 12.35
N PRO A 172 14.49 4.17 11.35
CA PRO A 172 15.02 4.09 10.00
C PRO A 172 14.99 5.45 9.29
N GLY A 173 15.88 5.61 8.31
CA GLY A 173 15.92 6.79 7.44
C GLY A 173 16.96 7.82 7.85
N PRO A 174 17.03 8.96 7.13
CA PRO A 174 18.00 10.01 7.42
C PRO A 174 17.59 10.82 8.65
N GLU A 175 18.60 11.37 9.32
CA GLU A 175 18.39 12.52 10.20
C GLU A 175 17.75 13.66 9.41
N THR A 176 16.65 14.20 9.93
CA THR A 176 15.85 15.22 9.24
C THR A 176 14.94 15.96 10.22
N ASP A 177 14.37 17.08 9.77
CA ASP A 177 13.26 17.77 10.40
C ASP A 177 11.98 17.71 9.53
N GLN A 178 11.97 16.87 8.49
CA GLN A 178 10.87 16.70 7.55
C GLN A 178 10.32 15.27 7.58
N PHE A 179 9.05 15.12 7.95
CA PHE A 179 8.42 13.81 8.10
C PHE A 179 7.07 13.75 7.39
N LEU A 180 6.83 12.67 6.65
CA LEU A 180 5.48 12.29 6.24
C LEU A 180 4.90 11.32 7.27
N VAL A 181 3.78 11.67 7.88
CA VAL A 181 3.06 10.83 8.83
C VAL A 181 1.79 10.31 8.15
N LEU A 182 1.62 8.99 8.14
CA LEU A 182 0.49 8.31 7.52
C LEU A 182 -0.52 7.89 8.59
N GLY A 183 -1.69 8.51 8.54
CA GLY A 183 -2.87 8.09 9.30
C GLY A 183 -3.81 7.24 8.47
N VAL A 184 -4.78 6.60 9.11
CA VAL A 184 -5.88 5.88 8.44
C VAL A 184 -7.20 6.30 9.07
N LYS A 185 -8.03 7.06 8.36
CA LYS A 185 -9.36 7.42 8.85
C LYS A 185 -10.30 6.24 8.66
N TYR A 186 -10.61 5.52 9.73
CA TYR A 186 -11.30 4.23 9.65
C TYR A 186 -12.66 4.31 8.98
N TRP A 187 -13.48 5.31 9.33
CA TRP A 187 -14.80 5.48 8.74
C TRP A 187 -14.79 5.61 7.21
N GLN A 188 -13.71 6.09 6.59
CA GLN A 188 -13.62 6.14 5.12
C GLN A 188 -13.67 4.76 4.45
N ASN A 189 -13.27 3.71 5.18
CA ASN A 189 -13.24 2.33 4.71
C ASN A 189 -14.31 1.46 5.39
N SER A 190 -14.42 1.55 6.72
CA SER A 190 -15.31 0.70 7.53
C SER A 190 -16.79 0.93 7.23
N PHE A 191 -17.20 2.09 6.72
CA PHE A 191 -18.57 2.29 6.22
C PHE A 191 -18.96 1.25 5.16
N LYS A 192 -18.00 0.76 4.36
CA LYS A 192 -18.21 -0.28 3.34
C LYS A 192 -17.79 -1.66 3.83
N TYR A 193 -16.65 -1.73 4.52
CA TYR A 193 -15.95 -2.98 4.81
C TYR A 193 -16.03 -3.40 6.27
N ASN A 194 -16.82 -2.73 7.12
CA ASN A 194 -17.06 -3.10 8.52
C ASN A 194 -15.78 -3.56 9.26
N SER A 195 -15.83 -4.72 9.92
CA SER A 195 -14.71 -5.41 10.58
C SER A 195 -13.59 -5.85 9.63
N PHE A 196 -13.85 -6.06 8.34
CA PHE A 196 -12.81 -6.34 7.34
C PHE A 196 -11.91 -5.12 7.04
N SER A 197 -12.32 -3.93 7.49
CA SER A 197 -11.62 -2.67 7.25
C SER A 197 -10.15 -2.72 7.65
N PHE A 198 -9.80 -3.24 8.83
CA PHE A 198 -8.41 -3.20 9.33
C PHE A 198 -7.42 -3.93 8.40
N HIS A 199 -7.84 -5.08 7.87
CA HIS A 199 -7.10 -5.83 6.87
C HIS A 199 -6.88 -5.01 5.59
N ALA A 200 -7.96 -4.46 5.02
CA ALA A 200 -7.91 -3.69 3.77
C ALA A 200 -7.07 -2.41 3.90
N VAL A 201 -7.26 -1.63 4.97
CA VAL A 201 -6.56 -0.34 5.14
C VAL A 201 -5.07 -0.51 5.43
N SER A 202 -4.68 -1.60 6.10
CA SER A 202 -3.27 -1.92 6.29
C SER A 202 -2.56 -2.20 4.96
N MET A 203 -3.25 -2.86 4.01
CA MET A 203 -2.75 -3.01 2.64
C MET A 203 -2.68 -1.68 1.88
N ASP A 204 -3.65 -0.78 2.08
CA ASP A 204 -3.64 0.54 1.45
C ASP A 204 -2.42 1.38 1.87
N VAL A 205 -1.99 1.28 3.13
CA VAL A 205 -0.75 1.90 3.62
C VAL A 205 0.47 1.30 2.91
N GLY A 206 0.54 -0.03 2.83
CA GLY A 206 1.61 -0.74 2.10
C GLY A 206 1.71 -0.36 0.63
N ALA A 207 0.58 -0.24 -0.05
CA ALA A 207 0.52 0.20 -1.43
C ALA A 207 1.08 1.63 -1.59
N LEU A 208 0.78 2.54 -0.66
CA LEU A 208 1.31 3.90 -0.69
C LEU A 208 2.81 3.94 -0.43
N LEU A 209 3.30 3.22 0.58
CA LEU A 209 4.72 3.11 0.89
C LEU A 209 5.51 2.53 -0.27
N SER A 210 5.02 1.46 -0.89
CA SER A 210 5.61 0.88 -2.11
C SER A 210 5.62 1.89 -3.26
N THR A 211 4.52 2.63 -3.47
CA THR A 211 4.48 3.71 -4.48
C THR A 211 5.58 4.74 -4.25
N TRP A 212 5.76 5.19 -3.02
CA TRP A 212 6.77 6.21 -2.68
C TRP A 212 8.20 5.68 -2.85
N ARG A 213 8.45 4.45 -2.40
CA ARG A 213 9.76 3.79 -2.57
C ARG A 213 10.10 3.58 -4.04
N THR A 214 9.14 3.15 -4.86
CA THR A 214 9.36 3.03 -6.32
C THR A 214 9.61 4.40 -6.96
N TRP A 215 8.81 5.42 -6.60
CA TRP A 215 8.91 6.76 -7.18
C TRP A 215 10.24 7.45 -6.83
N ALA A 216 10.70 7.33 -5.59
CA ALA A 216 11.97 7.91 -5.14
C ALA A 216 13.17 7.04 -5.55
N GLY A 217 13.05 5.72 -5.42
CA GLY A 217 14.10 4.75 -5.73
C GLY A 217 14.49 4.75 -7.21
N ALA A 218 13.54 4.95 -8.12
CA ALA A 218 13.83 5.13 -9.54
C ALA A 218 14.71 6.36 -9.83
N ARG A 219 14.73 7.35 -8.91
CA ARG A 219 15.63 8.52 -8.96
C ARG A 219 16.93 8.32 -8.17
N GLY A 220 17.11 7.17 -7.52
CA GLY A 220 18.25 6.84 -6.67
C GLY A 220 18.09 7.23 -5.20
N THR A 221 16.93 7.76 -4.79
CA THR A 221 16.67 8.21 -3.42
C THR A 221 15.95 7.10 -2.64
N ALA A 222 16.54 6.65 -1.53
CA ALA A 222 15.89 5.69 -0.64
C ALA A 222 14.93 6.40 0.33
N LEU A 223 13.78 5.79 0.59
CA LEU A 223 12.81 6.25 1.60
C LEU A 223 12.57 5.09 2.55
N GLU A 224 12.91 5.25 3.82
CA GLU A 224 12.89 4.17 4.80
C GLU A 224 11.77 4.40 5.84
N PRO A 225 10.61 3.73 5.72
CA PRO A 225 9.48 3.96 6.61
C PRO A 225 9.72 3.35 8.01
N ALA A 226 9.38 4.12 9.04
CA ALA A 226 9.20 3.62 10.40
C ALA A 226 7.77 3.11 10.57
N LEU A 227 7.64 1.88 11.05
CA LEU A 227 6.37 1.20 11.35
C LEU A 227 6.19 0.99 12.86
N TRP A 228 7.27 1.02 13.65
CA TRP A 228 7.25 1.02 15.12
C TRP A 228 7.72 2.37 15.67
N PHE A 229 6.86 3.02 16.45
CA PHE A 229 7.03 4.34 17.04
C PHE A 229 5.93 4.59 18.08
N ASP A 230 6.07 5.63 18.90
CA ASP A 230 5.06 6.09 19.86
C ASP A 230 3.85 6.67 19.11
N GLU A 231 2.93 5.78 18.72
CA GLU A 231 1.70 6.11 17.98
C GLU A 231 0.80 7.04 18.79
N GLU A 232 0.71 6.85 20.11
CA GLU A 232 -0.16 7.66 20.96
C GLU A 232 0.32 9.11 21.02
N ARG A 233 1.63 9.34 21.13
CA ARG A 233 2.23 10.68 21.05
C ARG A 233 1.94 11.36 19.72
N LEU A 234 2.06 10.64 18.60
CA LEU A 234 1.74 11.21 17.28
C LEU A 234 0.24 11.46 17.11
N ALA A 235 -0.63 10.60 17.62
CA ALA A 235 -2.08 10.81 17.62
C ALA A 235 -2.45 12.06 18.44
N ARG A 236 -1.85 12.25 19.63
CA ARG A 236 -2.02 13.47 20.45
C ARG A 236 -1.54 14.72 19.70
N LEU A 237 -0.36 14.68 19.07
CA LEU A 237 0.17 15.79 18.25
C LEU A 237 -0.80 16.15 17.11
N LEU A 238 -1.30 15.15 16.38
CA LEU A 238 -2.24 15.33 15.27
C LEU A 238 -3.67 15.64 15.71
N GLY A 239 -3.96 15.56 17.01
CA GLY A 239 -5.27 15.85 17.58
C GLY A 239 -6.36 14.91 17.07
N VAL A 240 -6.01 13.63 16.84
CA VAL A 240 -6.92 12.57 16.40
C VAL A 240 -7.11 11.54 17.51
N ALA A 241 -8.31 10.96 17.60
CA ALA A 241 -8.58 9.83 18.48
C ALA A 241 -8.10 8.55 17.79
N GLY A 242 -7.31 7.73 18.50
CA GLY A 242 -6.65 6.57 17.90
C GLY A 242 -7.62 5.51 17.36
N ASP A 243 -8.80 5.38 17.95
CA ASP A 243 -9.89 4.50 17.51
C ASP A 243 -10.67 5.02 16.29
N GLU A 244 -10.66 6.32 16.02
CA GLU A 244 -11.20 6.92 14.80
C GLU A 244 -10.17 7.00 13.66
N GLU A 245 -8.92 7.25 14.00
CA GLU A 245 -7.78 7.32 13.08
C GLU A 245 -6.48 6.83 13.71
N GLY A 246 -6.01 5.67 13.28
CA GLY A 246 -4.70 5.12 13.68
C GLY A 246 -3.54 5.71 12.88
N ILE A 247 -2.34 5.73 13.46
CA ILE A 247 -1.11 6.19 12.78
C ILE A 247 -0.25 4.98 12.43
N PHE A 248 -0.05 4.75 11.13
CA PHE A 248 0.47 3.48 10.62
C PHE A 248 1.94 3.54 10.22
N ALA A 249 2.42 4.69 9.76
CA ALA A 249 3.80 4.84 9.33
C ALA A 249 4.28 6.29 9.46
N VAL A 250 5.58 6.45 9.65
CA VAL A 250 6.28 7.73 9.53
C VAL A 250 7.41 7.55 8.53
N VAL A 251 7.57 8.47 7.59
CA VAL A 251 8.64 8.45 6.57
C VAL A 251 9.49 9.69 6.73
N PRO A 252 10.69 9.58 7.34
CA PRO A 252 11.68 10.64 7.35
C PRO A 252 12.16 10.94 5.92
N LEU A 253 12.16 12.21 5.53
CA LEU A 253 12.57 12.63 4.19
C LEU A 253 14.01 13.14 4.19
N PRO A 254 14.90 12.65 3.30
CA PRO A 254 16.19 13.31 3.09
C PRO A 254 15.91 14.68 2.48
N TRP A 255 16.17 15.77 3.19
CA TRP A 255 15.76 17.11 2.78
C TRP A 255 16.93 18.02 2.41
N ALA A 256 16.77 18.77 1.33
CA ALA A 256 17.75 19.73 0.87
C ALA A 256 17.94 20.87 1.88
N GLY A 257 19.18 21.11 2.30
CA GLY A 257 19.50 22.16 3.28
C GLY A 257 19.46 21.71 4.75
N TYR A 258 18.96 20.50 5.04
CA TYR A 258 19.10 19.92 6.38
C TYR A 258 20.58 19.59 6.66
N GLY A 259 21.08 19.95 7.85
CA GLY A 259 22.48 19.78 8.25
C GLY A 259 23.44 20.90 7.81
N ALA A 260 23.16 21.63 6.73
CA ALA A 260 24.00 22.77 6.28
C ALA A 260 23.86 24.01 7.20
N ALA A 261 22.70 24.18 7.82
CA ALA A 261 22.43 25.25 8.81
C ALA A 261 22.62 24.80 10.27
N ALA A 262 22.91 23.51 10.51
CA ALA A 262 22.88 22.87 11.83
C ALA A 262 24.25 22.32 12.25
N ARG A 263 25.34 23.04 11.95
CA ARG A 263 26.49 23.05 12.86
C ARG A 263 26.43 24.35 13.69
N PRO A 264 25.68 24.40 14.80
CA PRO A 264 26.15 25.21 15.93
C PRO A 264 27.57 24.71 16.24
N GLY A 265 28.54 25.62 16.32
CA GLY A 265 29.94 25.25 16.52
C GLY A 265 30.13 24.27 17.67
N ASP A 266 31.08 23.35 17.47
CA ASP A 266 31.68 22.56 18.54
C ASP A 266 31.99 23.48 19.73
N GLY A 267 31.23 23.37 20.83
CA GLY A 267 31.55 24.06 22.09
C GLY A 267 30.42 24.73 22.87
N ALA A 268 29.17 24.76 22.40
CA ALA A 268 28.07 25.21 23.25
C ALA A 268 27.60 24.05 24.17
N PRO A 269 27.69 24.17 25.51
CA PRO A 269 27.13 23.17 26.41
C PRO A 269 25.63 23.03 26.12
N ALA A 270 25.16 21.79 26.05
CA ALA A 270 23.73 21.49 25.94
C ALA A 270 23.00 22.25 27.06
N ALA A 271 22.25 23.28 26.69
CA ALA A 271 21.37 23.94 27.64
C ALA A 271 20.44 22.87 28.22
N PRO A 272 20.20 22.86 29.55
CA PRO A 272 19.28 21.91 30.15
C PRO A 272 17.96 21.96 29.38
N LEU A 273 17.46 20.78 28.99
CA LEU A 273 16.19 20.64 28.29
C LEU A 273 15.15 21.48 29.04
N PRO A 274 14.53 22.49 28.40
CA PRO A 274 13.43 23.20 29.04
C PRO A 274 12.37 22.19 29.46
N SER A 275 11.62 22.54 30.51
CA SER A 275 10.44 21.81 30.99
C SER A 275 9.63 21.27 29.81
N PRO A 276 9.01 20.06 29.90
CA PRO A 276 8.26 19.50 28.78
C PRO A 276 7.33 20.59 28.22
N PRO A 277 7.41 20.90 26.91
CA PRO A 277 6.57 21.95 26.36
C PRO A 277 5.11 21.63 26.70
N PRO A 278 4.25 22.64 26.92
CA PRO A 278 2.82 22.41 27.07
C PRO A 278 2.35 21.50 25.93
N GLU A 279 1.52 20.48 26.20
CA GLU A 279 1.11 19.50 25.19
C GLU A 279 0.65 20.20 23.90
N VAL A 280 1.51 20.17 22.87
CA VAL A 280 1.25 20.80 21.59
C VAL A 280 0.40 19.83 20.77
N SER A 281 -0.80 20.27 20.40
CA SER A 281 -1.74 19.46 19.63
C SER A 281 -2.45 20.30 18.58
N VAL A 282 -2.69 19.70 17.42
CA VAL A 282 -3.55 20.24 16.37
C VAL A 282 -4.97 20.42 16.93
N ARG A 283 -5.47 21.65 16.87
CA ARG A 283 -6.84 22.00 17.32
C ARG A 283 -7.86 22.00 16.19
N HIS A 284 -7.42 22.01 14.94
CA HIS A 284 -8.31 21.90 13.80
C HIS A 284 -8.86 20.48 13.70
N ARG A 285 -10.19 20.35 13.70
CA ARG A 285 -10.87 19.05 13.58
C ARG A 285 -11.33 18.82 12.14
N ASP A 286 -11.28 17.56 11.73
CA ASP A 286 -11.88 17.11 10.48
C ASP A 286 -13.41 17.18 10.58
N ARG A 287 -14.07 17.63 9.51
CA ARG A 287 -15.53 17.63 9.41
C ARG A 287 -16.01 16.51 8.49
N GLU A 288 -16.50 15.46 9.13
CA GLU A 288 -17.22 14.37 8.47
C GLU A 288 -18.53 14.88 7.84
N ARG A 289 -18.92 14.27 6.71
CA ARG A 289 -20.19 14.44 6.03
C ARG A 289 -21.27 13.52 6.62
N SER A 290 -20.94 12.28 6.94
CA SER A 290 -21.89 11.31 7.51
C SER A 290 -22.58 11.87 8.75
N ARG A 291 -23.89 11.67 8.84
CA ARG A 291 -24.69 11.99 10.03
C ARG A 291 -24.51 10.93 11.10
N THR A 292 -24.35 9.68 10.68
CA THR A 292 -24.11 8.53 11.54
C THR A 292 -22.74 7.94 11.20
N VAL A 293 -21.87 7.87 12.21
CA VAL A 293 -20.61 7.14 12.16
C VAL A 293 -20.79 5.89 13.00
N LEU A 294 -20.44 4.73 12.44
CA LEU A 294 -20.55 3.45 13.13
C LEU A 294 -19.17 2.95 13.52
N ASP A 295 -19.09 2.41 14.73
CA ASP A 295 -17.92 1.70 15.22
C ASP A 295 -18.10 0.19 15.05
N PHE A 296 -16.99 -0.50 14.82
CA PHE A 296 -16.96 -1.95 14.68
C PHE A 296 -15.98 -2.52 15.69
N GLU A 297 -16.46 -3.40 16.57
CA GLU A 297 -15.67 -3.91 17.70
C GLU A 297 -14.33 -4.51 17.26
N ALA A 298 -14.33 -5.35 16.22
CA ALA A 298 -13.11 -5.98 15.73
C ALA A 298 -12.10 -4.98 15.17
N LEU A 299 -12.58 -3.89 14.57
CA LEU A 299 -11.73 -2.81 14.07
C LEU A 299 -11.05 -2.06 15.21
N THR A 300 -11.84 -1.65 16.21
CA THR A 300 -11.34 -0.94 17.39
C THR A 300 -10.42 -1.83 18.23
N ALA A 301 -10.74 -3.11 18.37
CA ALA A 301 -9.90 -4.08 19.06
C ALA A 301 -8.55 -4.28 18.35
N MET A 302 -8.54 -4.41 17.01
CA MET A 302 -7.28 -4.45 16.24
C MET A 302 -6.47 -3.17 16.38
N GLN A 303 -7.11 -2.00 16.33
CA GLN A 303 -6.41 -0.73 16.56
C GLN A 303 -5.72 -0.70 17.92
N ARG A 304 -6.44 -1.03 19.00
CA ARG A 304 -5.88 -1.06 20.37
C ARG A 304 -4.76 -2.09 20.50
N ALA A 305 -4.97 -3.31 19.98
CA ALA A 305 -3.99 -4.39 20.03
C ALA A 305 -2.68 -4.02 19.31
N THR A 306 -2.78 -3.42 18.12
CA THR A 306 -1.61 -3.02 17.34
C THR A 306 -0.93 -1.73 17.83
N ALA A 307 -1.60 -0.94 18.67
CA ALA A 307 -1.06 0.27 19.29
C ALA A 307 -0.39 0.01 20.66
N ALA A 308 -0.78 -1.05 21.38
CA ALA A 308 -0.33 -1.33 22.74
C ALA A 308 1.21 -1.41 22.87
N ASP A 309 1.87 -2.11 21.94
CA ASP A 309 3.33 -2.29 21.92
C ASP A 309 3.98 -1.54 20.74
N ALA A 310 3.44 -0.37 20.37
CA ALA A 310 3.89 0.36 19.18
C ALA A 310 5.37 0.81 19.23
N THR A 311 5.92 1.02 20.43
CA THR A 311 7.33 1.39 20.65
C THR A 311 8.28 0.19 20.71
N ALA A 312 7.77 -1.04 20.74
CA ALA A 312 8.58 -2.27 20.77
C ALA A 312 9.13 -2.58 19.38
N ARG A 313 10.03 -1.73 18.88
CA ARG A 313 10.69 -1.91 17.58
C ARG A 313 11.41 -3.27 17.54
N PRO A 314 11.17 -4.10 16.50
CA PRO A 314 11.83 -5.40 16.40
C PRO A 314 13.34 -5.26 16.25
N ALA A 315 14.07 -6.18 16.90
CA ALA A 315 15.51 -6.29 16.71
C ALA A 315 15.85 -6.68 15.25
N PRO A 316 17.06 -6.38 14.76
CA PRO A 316 17.48 -6.82 13.44
C PRO A 316 17.34 -8.33 13.26
N GLY A 317 16.69 -8.76 12.17
CA GLY A 317 16.44 -10.17 11.87
C GLY A 317 15.40 -10.88 12.74
N ALA A 318 14.62 -10.16 13.56
CA ALA A 318 13.58 -10.76 14.42
C ALA A 318 12.56 -11.64 13.65
N LEU A 319 12.35 -11.39 12.35
CA LEU A 319 11.42 -12.14 11.52
C LEU A 319 12.01 -13.40 10.87
N ALA A 320 13.26 -13.77 11.17
CA ALA A 320 13.93 -14.92 10.55
C ALA A 320 13.15 -16.24 10.73
N ALA A 321 12.54 -16.47 11.90
CA ALA A 321 11.70 -17.66 12.15
C ALA A 321 10.37 -17.65 11.39
N ALA A 322 9.90 -16.47 10.99
CA ALA A 322 8.68 -16.26 10.21
C ALA A 322 8.93 -16.28 8.69
N ALA A 323 10.19 -16.47 8.25
CA ALA A 323 10.55 -16.60 6.84
C ALA A 323 9.65 -17.62 6.13
N ALA A 324 9.40 -17.36 4.85
CA ALA A 324 8.57 -18.23 4.04
C ALA A 324 9.11 -19.67 4.07
N ALA A 325 8.20 -20.64 4.10
CA ALA A 325 8.56 -22.04 4.29
C ALA A 325 9.53 -22.53 3.20
N ALA A 326 10.39 -23.49 3.52
CA ALA A 326 11.24 -24.11 2.52
C ALA A 326 10.37 -24.78 1.42
N PRO A 327 10.83 -24.80 0.16
CA PRO A 327 10.15 -25.52 -0.91
C PRO A 327 9.89 -27.00 -0.59
N VAL A 328 8.78 -27.52 -1.09
CA VAL A 328 8.52 -28.96 -1.07
C VAL A 328 9.45 -29.65 -2.09
N ALA A 329 10.28 -30.57 -1.61
CA ALA A 329 11.24 -31.31 -2.43
C ALA A 329 10.55 -32.17 -3.52
N GLY A 330 11.23 -32.35 -4.66
CA GLY A 330 10.80 -33.25 -5.72
C GLY A 330 9.75 -32.70 -6.70
N ARG A 331 9.27 -31.47 -6.51
CA ARG A 331 8.41 -30.79 -7.50
C ARG A 331 9.24 -30.33 -8.70
N PRO A 332 8.77 -30.54 -9.95
CA PRO A 332 9.51 -30.11 -11.13
C PRO A 332 9.54 -28.59 -11.22
N GLU A 333 10.70 -28.05 -11.57
CA GLU A 333 10.94 -26.63 -11.80
C GLU A 333 11.16 -26.37 -13.28
N THR A 334 10.50 -25.34 -13.81
CA THR A 334 10.66 -24.89 -15.19
C THR A 334 11.18 -23.45 -15.19
N PRO A 335 12.26 -23.14 -15.93
CA PRO A 335 12.77 -21.77 -16.02
C PRO A 335 11.73 -20.86 -16.65
N LEU A 336 11.61 -19.64 -16.14
CA LEU A 336 10.73 -18.64 -16.74
C LEU A 336 11.30 -18.11 -18.06
N PRO A 337 10.44 -17.62 -18.98
CA PRO A 337 10.89 -16.82 -20.12
C PRO A 337 11.64 -15.57 -19.65
N ARG A 338 12.58 -15.08 -20.47
CA ARG A 338 13.32 -13.85 -20.19
C ARG A 338 12.35 -12.69 -19.97
N ARG A 339 12.59 -11.90 -18.91
CA ARG A 339 11.75 -10.75 -18.56
C ARG A 339 11.69 -9.71 -19.69
N ALA A 340 10.53 -9.09 -19.86
CA ALA A 340 10.39 -7.88 -20.65
C ALA A 340 10.84 -6.65 -19.83
N PRO A 341 11.49 -5.66 -20.44
CA PRO A 341 11.93 -4.46 -19.71
C PRO A 341 10.74 -3.61 -19.26
N LEU A 342 10.78 -3.11 -18.02
CA LEU A 342 9.76 -2.20 -17.48
C LEU A 342 10.19 -0.74 -17.73
N ALA A 343 10.31 -0.38 -19.01
CA ALA A 343 10.95 0.84 -19.47
C ALA A 343 10.13 2.14 -19.29
N ARG A 344 8.81 2.04 -19.04
CA ARG A 344 7.96 3.21 -18.76
C ARG A 344 8.45 3.91 -17.48
N ASP A 345 8.46 5.24 -17.49
CA ASP A 345 8.75 6.01 -16.28
C ASP A 345 7.67 5.79 -15.21
N VAL A 346 8.04 5.85 -13.94
CA VAL A 346 7.11 5.55 -12.83
C VAL A 346 5.88 6.46 -12.85
N ARG A 347 6.04 7.76 -13.13
CA ARG A 347 4.89 8.69 -13.23
C ARG A 347 3.93 8.26 -14.33
N GLY A 348 4.44 7.93 -15.51
CA GLY A 348 3.65 7.43 -16.64
C GLY A 348 2.88 6.16 -16.28
N ALA A 349 3.56 5.20 -15.64
CA ALA A 349 2.94 3.95 -15.19
C ALA A 349 1.84 4.20 -14.13
N LEU A 350 2.09 5.04 -13.12
CA LEU A 350 1.11 5.38 -12.08
C LEU A 350 -0.14 6.08 -12.65
N ARG A 351 0.03 6.90 -13.70
CA ARG A 351 -1.10 7.56 -14.39
C ARG A 351 -1.89 6.59 -15.27
N ALA A 352 -1.23 5.64 -15.93
CA ALA A 352 -1.87 4.62 -16.76
C ALA A 352 -2.53 3.50 -15.93
N ARG A 353 -2.11 3.34 -14.66
CA ARG A 353 -2.57 2.31 -13.75
C ARG A 353 -4.08 2.42 -13.48
N ARG A 354 -4.79 1.34 -13.76
CA ARG A 354 -6.22 1.17 -13.53
C ARG A 354 -6.53 -0.27 -13.16
N SER A 355 -7.71 -0.50 -12.57
CA SER A 355 -8.20 -1.84 -12.26
C SER A 355 -9.10 -2.33 -13.38
N SER A 356 -8.79 -3.48 -13.95
CA SER A 356 -9.40 -4.05 -15.15
C SER A 356 -10.72 -4.81 -14.87
N PHE A 357 -11.59 -4.23 -14.04
CA PHE A 357 -12.85 -4.83 -13.61
C PHE A 357 -13.70 -5.36 -14.77
N GLY A 358 -13.82 -6.69 -14.86
CA GLY A 358 -14.62 -7.38 -15.87
C GLY A 358 -14.16 -7.15 -17.31
N ARG A 359 -12.90 -6.76 -17.52
CA ARG A 359 -12.36 -6.43 -18.84
C ARG A 359 -11.46 -7.50 -19.43
N PHE A 360 -11.03 -8.50 -18.66
CA PHE A 360 -10.12 -9.52 -19.16
C PHE A 360 -10.73 -10.32 -20.31
N ALA A 361 -9.89 -10.62 -21.30
CA ALA A 361 -10.31 -11.32 -22.49
C ALA A 361 -9.15 -12.23 -22.96
N ALA A 362 -9.43 -13.53 -23.08
CA ALA A 362 -8.43 -14.56 -23.32
C ALA A 362 -8.07 -14.75 -24.81
N GLU A 363 -8.71 -14.01 -25.74
CA GLU A 363 -8.49 -14.20 -27.18
C GLU A 363 -7.04 -13.97 -27.60
N ARG A 364 -6.30 -13.16 -26.82
CA ARG A 364 -4.86 -13.00 -26.93
C ARG A 364 -4.20 -13.49 -25.64
N PRO A 365 -3.34 -14.54 -25.69
CA PRO A 365 -2.57 -14.93 -24.51
C PRO A 365 -1.60 -13.83 -24.11
N LEU A 366 -1.32 -13.74 -22.80
CA LEU A 366 -0.27 -12.88 -22.28
C LEU A 366 1.10 -13.43 -22.70
N ASP A 367 2.03 -12.55 -23.06
CA ASP A 367 3.41 -12.95 -23.29
C ASP A 367 4.05 -13.46 -21.98
N GLY A 368 4.69 -14.63 -22.01
CA GLY A 368 5.41 -15.18 -20.84
C GLY A 368 6.47 -14.22 -20.29
N ALA A 369 7.11 -13.40 -21.13
CA ALA A 369 8.04 -12.36 -20.70
C ALA A 369 7.36 -11.28 -19.83
N HIS A 370 6.07 -10.99 -20.09
CA HIS A 370 5.29 -10.06 -19.27
C HIS A 370 4.89 -10.68 -17.93
N LEU A 371 4.54 -11.98 -17.91
CA LEU A 371 4.28 -12.71 -16.66
C LEU A 371 5.54 -12.67 -15.77
N THR A 372 6.71 -12.99 -16.32
CA THR A 372 8.00 -12.94 -15.62
C THR A 372 8.23 -11.56 -14.99
N SER A 373 8.05 -10.49 -15.76
CA SER A 373 8.25 -9.12 -15.24
C SER A 373 7.27 -8.76 -14.13
N CYS A 374 6.01 -9.21 -14.21
CA CYS A 374 5.03 -9.01 -13.15
C CYS A 374 5.35 -9.83 -11.88
N LEU A 375 5.85 -11.06 -12.00
CA LEU A 375 6.32 -11.87 -10.88
C LEU A 375 7.53 -11.25 -10.18
N ALA A 376 8.52 -10.79 -10.97
CA ALA A 376 9.68 -10.07 -10.44
C ALA A 376 9.26 -8.77 -9.73
N ALA A 377 8.34 -8.01 -10.31
CA ALA A 377 7.78 -6.82 -9.70
C ALA A 377 7.01 -7.12 -8.41
N ALA A 378 6.21 -8.19 -8.39
CA ALA A 378 5.50 -8.65 -7.20
C ALA A 378 6.48 -8.94 -6.06
N ALA A 379 7.55 -9.70 -6.31
CA ALA A 379 8.60 -9.98 -5.33
C ALA A 379 9.35 -8.70 -4.89
N GLY A 380 9.66 -7.78 -5.81
CA GLY A 380 10.26 -6.49 -5.49
C GLY A 380 9.36 -5.61 -4.62
N GLY A 381 8.04 -5.66 -4.86
CA GLY A 381 7.03 -4.92 -4.10
C GLY A 381 6.87 -5.35 -2.65
N ALA A 382 7.34 -6.55 -2.29
CA ALA A 382 7.38 -7.01 -0.91
C ALA A 382 8.46 -6.30 -0.07
N ARG A 383 9.38 -5.54 -0.69
CA ARG A 383 10.51 -4.89 0.01
C ARG A 383 10.18 -3.46 0.44
N LEU A 384 9.57 -3.32 1.61
CA LEU A 384 9.15 -2.03 2.16
C LEU A 384 10.26 -1.20 2.82
N GLY A 385 11.46 -1.75 3.01
CA GLY A 385 12.57 -1.03 3.64
C GLY A 385 12.33 -0.71 5.12
N GLY A 386 13.12 0.21 5.65
CA GLY A 386 13.03 0.73 7.01
C GLY A 386 12.96 -0.37 8.07
N ASP A 387 12.01 -0.26 8.99
CA ASP A 387 11.83 -1.26 10.05
C ASP A 387 11.58 -2.66 9.48
N ALA A 388 10.85 -2.77 8.36
CA ALA A 388 10.56 -4.06 7.74
C ALA A 388 11.85 -4.74 7.24
N ALA A 389 12.71 -4.01 6.52
CA ALA A 389 13.98 -4.56 6.04
C ALA A 389 14.93 -4.88 7.20
N ALA A 390 15.04 -3.99 8.20
CA ALA A 390 15.87 -4.22 9.38
C ALA A 390 15.44 -5.49 10.14
N ALA A 391 14.14 -5.70 10.30
CA ALA A 391 13.59 -6.88 10.97
C ALA A 391 13.70 -8.19 10.14
N GLY A 392 14.09 -8.12 8.86
CA GLY A 392 14.22 -9.28 7.98
C GLY A 392 12.95 -9.65 7.21
N ALA A 393 12.10 -8.68 6.87
CA ALA A 393 10.81 -8.94 6.20
C ALA A 393 10.90 -9.35 4.72
N ASP A 394 12.05 -9.13 4.06
CA ASP A 394 12.22 -9.31 2.60
C ASP A 394 11.97 -10.76 2.11
N GLY A 395 12.03 -11.75 3.02
CA GLY A 395 11.79 -13.17 2.75
C GLY A 395 10.45 -13.72 3.27
N LEU A 396 9.52 -12.85 3.70
CA LEU A 396 8.24 -13.30 4.28
C LEU A 396 7.18 -13.66 3.26
N VAL A 397 7.21 -13.03 2.07
CA VAL A 397 6.17 -13.19 1.06
C VAL A 397 6.59 -14.22 0.02
N LYS A 398 5.76 -15.24 -0.17
CA LYS A 398 5.77 -16.11 -1.36
C LYS A 398 4.74 -15.65 -2.35
N VAL A 399 4.95 -15.94 -3.63
CA VAL A 399 3.99 -15.67 -4.69
C VAL A 399 3.69 -16.97 -5.43
N TYR A 400 2.42 -17.34 -5.48
CA TYR A 400 1.93 -18.41 -6.34
C TYR A 400 1.36 -17.82 -7.63
N ALA A 401 1.47 -18.54 -8.73
CA ALA A 401 0.90 -18.19 -10.01
C ALA A 401 -0.01 -19.32 -10.51
N LEU A 402 -1.29 -19.01 -10.67
CA LEU A 402 -2.23 -19.85 -11.42
C LEU A 402 -2.26 -19.36 -12.86
N VAL A 403 -1.65 -20.11 -13.77
CA VAL A 403 -1.45 -19.76 -15.18
C VAL A 403 -2.57 -20.39 -16.02
N ASN A 404 -3.26 -19.56 -16.82
CA ASN A 404 -4.29 -19.98 -17.77
C ASN A 404 -3.84 -19.77 -19.22
N HIS A 405 -3.70 -18.51 -19.63
CA HIS A 405 -3.54 -18.10 -21.04
C HIS A 405 -2.24 -17.34 -21.23
N VAL A 406 -1.10 -17.99 -21.01
CA VAL A 406 0.23 -17.38 -21.12
C VAL A 406 1.07 -18.12 -22.16
N ALA A 407 1.56 -17.39 -23.15
CA ALA A 407 2.41 -17.96 -24.18
C ALA A 407 3.78 -18.36 -23.60
N GLY A 408 4.21 -19.60 -23.83
CA GLY A 408 5.49 -20.12 -23.37
C GLY A 408 5.54 -20.53 -21.90
N VAL A 409 4.38 -20.60 -21.23
CA VAL A 409 4.23 -21.17 -19.88
C VAL A 409 3.00 -22.07 -19.88
N GLU A 410 3.18 -23.33 -19.49
CA GLU A 410 2.06 -24.28 -19.45
C GLU A 410 0.99 -23.85 -18.43
N PRO A 411 -0.30 -24.13 -18.70
CA PRO A 411 -1.35 -23.90 -17.72
C PRO A 411 -1.15 -24.77 -16.48
N GLY A 412 -1.40 -24.20 -15.30
CA GLY A 412 -1.20 -24.90 -14.04
C GLY A 412 -1.10 -23.97 -12.84
N THR A 413 -0.82 -24.55 -11.68
CA THR A 413 -0.56 -23.84 -10.42
C THR A 413 0.91 -23.99 -10.06
N TYR A 414 1.59 -22.87 -9.82
CA TYR A 414 3.02 -22.81 -9.60
C TYR A 414 3.37 -21.98 -8.37
N GLU A 415 4.42 -22.36 -7.66
CA GLU A 415 5.15 -21.50 -6.73
C GLU A 415 6.23 -20.75 -7.53
N TYR A 416 6.30 -19.42 -7.38
CA TYR A 416 7.35 -18.62 -8.01
C TYR A 416 8.65 -18.72 -7.22
N VAL A 417 9.74 -19.03 -7.92
CA VAL A 417 11.09 -19.10 -7.39
C VAL A 417 11.89 -17.92 -7.95
N PRO A 418 12.13 -16.86 -7.14
CA PRO A 418 12.81 -15.66 -7.63
C PRO A 418 14.32 -15.83 -7.81
N ASP A 419 14.89 -16.94 -7.35
CA ASP A 419 16.34 -17.19 -7.43
C ASP A 419 16.78 -17.41 -8.89
N GLY A 420 17.78 -16.62 -9.32
CA GLY A 420 18.24 -16.56 -10.70
C GLY A 420 17.58 -15.43 -11.51
N ASP A 421 18.10 -15.17 -12.71
CA ASP A 421 17.51 -14.21 -13.66
C ASP A 421 17.22 -14.99 -14.96
N PRO A 422 15.95 -15.30 -15.29
CA PRO A 422 14.71 -14.64 -14.86
C PRO A 422 13.92 -15.29 -13.70
N GLY A 423 14.49 -16.28 -13.00
CA GLY A 423 13.79 -17.10 -12.00
C GLY A 423 13.09 -18.32 -12.61
N ALA A 424 12.30 -19.04 -11.80
CA ALA A 424 11.63 -20.27 -12.21
C ALA A 424 10.21 -20.42 -11.62
N LEU A 425 9.45 -21.35 -12.19
CA LEU A 425 8.16 -21.80 -11.66
C LEU A 425 8.27 -23.26 -11.20
N ARG A 426 7.94 -23.50 -9.94
CA ARG A 426 7.86 -24.84 -9.36
C ARG A 426 6.42 -25.35 -9.42
N CYS A 427 6.19 -26.45 -10.14
CA CYS A 427 4.84 -26.97 -10.36
C CYS A 427 4.23 -27.52 -9.07
N VAL A 428 3.09 -26.96 -8.66
CA VAL A 428 2.27 -27.44 -7.54
C VAL A 428 1.18 -28.38 -8.06
N SER A 429 0.53 -28.01 -9.17
CA SER A 429 -0.46 -28.82 -9.87
C SER A 429 -0.44 -28.49 -11.36
N ALA A 430 -0.48 -29.52 -12.22
CA ALA A 430 -0.56 -29.37 -13.67
C ALA A 430 -2.02 -29.26 -14.18
N GLU A 431 -3.00 -29.27 -13.29
CA GLU A 431 -4.40 -29.10 -13.66
C GLU A 431 -4.69 -27.64 -14.06
N PRO A 432 -5.39 -27.40 -15.19
CA PRO A 432 -5.80 -26.07 -15.61
C PRO A 432 -6.59 -25.34 -14.51
N PRO A 433 -6.24 -24.11 -14.12
CA PRO A 433 -6.82 -23.48 -12.94
C PRO A 433 -8.13 -22.72 -13.20
N GLY A 434 -8.57 -22.56 -14.46
CA GLY A 434 -9.71 -21.71 -14.83
C GLY A 434 -10.98 -21.96 -14.02
N ALA A 435 -11.49 -23.21 -13.99
CA ALA A 435 -12.69 -23.57 -13.24
C ALA A 435 -12.52 -23.32 -11.73
N PHE A 436 -11.40 -23.79 -11.16
CA PHE A 436 -11.06 -23.56 -9.76
C PHE A 436 -11.09 -22.06 -9.39
N LEU A 437 -10.48 -21.22 -10.23
CA LEU A 437 -10.43 -19.78 -10.00
C LEU A 437 -11.84 -19.16 -9.98
N GLN A 438 -12.71 -19.56 -10.91
CA GLN A 438 -14.04 -18.96 -11.05
C GLN A 438 -15.01 -19.47 -9.98
N GLU A 439 -14.94 -20.75 -9.61
CA GLU A 439 -15.76 -21.37 -8.55
C GLU A 439 -15.46 -20.78 -7.17
N ASN A 440 -14.19 -20.42 -6.92
CA ASN A 440 -13.74 -19.90 -5.62
C ASN A 440 -13.70 -18.36 -5.55
N TYR A 441 -14.38 -17.67 -6.48
CA TYR A 441 -14.48 -16.22 -6.51
C TYR A 441 -15.88 -15.72 -6.18
N PHE A 442 -16.01 -14.84 -5.18
CA PHE A 442 -17.31 -14.48 -4.61
C PHE A 442 -17.93 -13.20 -5.18
N LEU A 443 -17.23 -12.51 -6.09
CA LEU A 443 -17.69 -11.22 -6.63
C LEU A 443 -18.01 -11.35 -8.12
N ALA A 444 -18.97 -10.55 -8.59
CA ALA A 444 -19.41 -10.55 -9.98
C ALA A 444 -18.63 -9.58 -10.89
N ASN A 445 -17.50 -9.05 -10.42
CA ASN A 445 -16.76 -7.98 -11.11
C ASN A 445 -15.53 -8.45 -11.89
N TYR A 446 -15.25 -9.76 -11.94
CA TYR A 446 -14.24 -10.36 -12.81
C TYR A 446 -14.70 -11.73 -13.31
N ASN A 447 -14.30 -12.07 -14.54
CA ASN A 447 -14.31 -13.45 -15.04
C ASN A 447 -12.87 -13.95 -14.99
N LEU A 448 -12.58 -14.89 -14.08
CA LEU A 448 -11.20 -15.35 -13.83
C LEU A 448 -10.76 -16.41 -14.84
N GLU A 449 -11.69 -17.09 -15.53
CA GLU A 449 -11.35 -17.97 -16.65
C GLU A 449 -10.76 -17.19 -17.82
N GLN A 450 -11.10 -15.90 -17.95
CA GLN A 450 -10.56 -15.01 -18.99
C GLN A 450 -9.25 -14.33 -18.58
N ALA A 451 -8.87 -14.39 -17.30
CA ALA A 451 -7.58 -13.86 -16.87
C ALA A 451 -6.45 -14.77 -17.37
N ALA A 452 -5.35 -14.19 -17.85
CA ALA A 452 -4.20 -14.93 -18.33
C ALA A 452 -3.45 -15.63 -17.19
N ALA A 453 -3.30 -14.96 -16.06
CA ALA A 453 -2.74 -15.54 -14.84
C ALA A 453 -3.34 -14.87 -13.60
N VAL A 454 -3.32 -15.57 -12.47
CA VAL A 454 -3.69 -15.05 -11.15
C VAL A 454 -2.52 -15.25 -10.19
N LEU A 455 -1.97 -14.14 -9.71
CA LEU A 455 -0.89 -14.14 -8.73
C LEU A 455 -1.48 -14.06 -7.31
N VAL A 456 -0.95 -14.88 -6.40
CA VAL A 456 -1.47 -15.01 -5.03
C VAL A 456 -0.30 -14.92 -4.06
N PRO A 457 -0.08 -13.77 -3.42
CA PRO A 457 0.93 -13.64 -2.39
C PRO A 457 0.44 -14.26 -1.09
N THR A 458 1.36 -14.97 -0.43
CA THR A 458 1.12 -15.69 0.82
C THR A 458 2.14 -15.29 1.88
N VAL A 459 1.74 -15.34 3.15
CA VAL A 459 2.61 -15.07 4.30
C VAL A 459 2.26 -16.01 5.46
N ARG A 460 3.28 -16.47 6.18
CA ARG A 460 3.16 -17.18 7.47
C ARG A 460 2.72 -16.21 8.57
N THR A 461 1.44 -15.85 8.54
CA THR A 461 0.92 -14.69 9.28
C THR A 461 1.05 -14.88 10.78
N HIS A 462 0.70 -16.06 11.32
CA HIS A 462 0.83 -16.32 12.75
C HIS A 462 2.29 -16.30 13.20
N SER A 463 3.21 -16.85 12.41
CA SER A 463 4.65 -16.78 12.70
C SER A 463 5.18 -15.34 12.77
N VAL A 464 4.69 -14.45 11.91
CA VAL A 464 5.03 -13.01 12.00
C VAL A 464 4.50 -12.41 13.30
N LEU A 465 3.26 -12.71 13.68
CA LEU A 465 2.69 -12.21 14.94
C LEU A 465 3.41 -12.76 16.16
N ASP A 466 3.86 -14.01 16.13
CA ASP A 466 4.65 -14.62 17.20
C ASP A 466 6.02 -13.94 17.34
N ALA A 467 6.60 -13.50 16.23
CA ALA A 467 7.91 -12.85 16.21
C ALA A 467 7.90 -11.38 16.66
N VAL A 468 6.88 -10.61 16.27
CA VAL A 468 6.86 -9.14 16.47
C VAL A 468 5.57 -8.58 17.10
N GLY A 469 4.71 -9.46 17.63
CA GLY A 469 3.46 -9.10 18.29
C GLY A 469 2.33 -8.69 17.34
N ASP A 470 1.22 -8.21 17.92
CA ASP A 470 -0.01 -7.89 17.17
C ASP A 470 0.22 -6.83 16.08
N ARG A 471 1.14 -5.89 16.30
CA ARG A 471 1.52 -4.86 15.32
C ARG A 471 2.11 -5.47 14.03
N GLY A 472 2.66 -6.67 14.10
CA GLY A 472 3.07 -7.47 12.94
C GLY A 472 1.97 -7.66 11.91
N TYR A 473 0.70 -7.61 12.30
CA TYR A 473 -0.43 -7.68 11.36
C TYR A 473 -0.44 -6.50 10.38
N ARG A 474 -0.08 -5.30 10.84
CA ARG A 474 0.05 -4.13 9.96
C ARG A 474 1.19 -4.34 8.96
N LEU A 475 2.31 -4.91 9.40
CA LEU A 475 3.44 -5.26 8.53
C LEU A 475 3.03 -6.27 7.46
N VAL A 476 2.43 -7.41 7.84
CA VAL A 476 2.00 -8.45 6.89
C VAL A 476 1.15 -7.84 5.78
N ASN A 477 0.14 -7.07 6.13
CA ASN A 477 -0.75 -6.46 5.15
C ASN A 477 -0.06 -5.35 4.36
N ALA A 478 0.85 -4.57 4.97
CA ALA A 478 1.62 -3.58 4.24
C ALA A 478 2.49 -4.24 3.15
N LEU A 479 3.17 -5.36 3.45
CA LEU A 479 3.96 -6.11 2.47
C LEU A 479 3.08 -6.54 1.28
N ILE A 480 1.92 -7.13 1.58
CA ILE A 480 0.95 -7.57 0.58
C ILE A 480 0.39 -6.41 -0.26
N GLY A 481 0.10 -5.26 0.36
CA GLY A 481 -0.26 -4.04 -0.34
C GLY A 481 0.84 -3.53 -1.27
N GLY A 482 2.11 -3.66 -0.85
CA GLY A 482 3.27 -3.34 -1.66
C GLY A 482 3.41 -4.24 -2.88
N VAL A 483 3.20 -5.55 -2.72
CA VAL A 483 3.14 -6.53 -3.82
C VAL A 483 2.04 -6.17 -4.83
N ALA A 484 0.84 -5.85 -4.34
CA ALA A 484 -0.28 -5.47 -5.19
C ALA A 484 0.02 -4.20 -6.00
N GLN A 485 0.55 -3.17 -5.36
CA GLN A 485 0.90 -1.92 -6.05
C GLN A 485 2.01 -2.12 -7.09
N ALA A 486 3.04 -2.90 -6.77
CA ALA A 486 4.13 -3.19 -7.70
C ALA A 486 3.64 -3.96 -8.94
N THR A 487 2.79 -4.97 -8.73
CA THR A 487 2.16 -5.74 -9.81
C THR A 487 1.31 -4.84 -10.71
N TYR A 488 0.47 -3.98 -10.12
CA TYR A 488 -0.31 -2.98 -10.86
C TYR A 488 0.56 -2.04 -11.69
N THR A 489 1.67 -1.59 -11.12
CA THR A 489 2.57 -0.61 -11.76
C THR A 489 3.36 -1.26 -12.90
N ALA A 490 3.82 -2.50 -12.72
CA ALA A 490 4.48 -3.28 -13.76
C ALA A 490 3.52 -3.62 -14.91
N ALA A 491 2.30 -4.09 -14.61
CA ALA A 491 1.28 -4.33 -15.62
C ALA A 491 0.96 -3.06 -16.42
N ALA A 492 0.83 -1.91 -15.74
CA ALA A 492 0.64 -0.63 -16.39
C ALA A 492 1.86 -0.22 -17.25
N ALA A 493 3.09 -0.56 -16.86
CA ALA A 493 4.28 -0.29 -17.67
C ALA A 493 4.34 -1.15 -18.95
N LEU A 494 3.72 -2.33 -18.94
CA LEU A 494 3.65 -3.29 -20.05
C LEU A 494 2.37 -3.16 -20.90
N ASP A 495 1.49 -2.21 -20.58
CA ASP A 495 0.15 -2.09 -21.16
C ASP A 495 -0.69 -3.38 -21.04
N VAL A 496 -0.54 -4.07 -19.91
CA VAL A 496 -1.30 -5.25 -19.50
C VAL A 496 -2.35 -4.85 -18.46
N GLY A 497 -3.53 -5.46 -18.54
CA GLY A 497 -4.58 -5.29 -17.55
C GLY A 497 -4.22 -5.95 -16.22
N CYS A 498 -4.62 -5.33 -15.13
CA CYS A 498 -4.42 -5.86 -13.78
C CYS A 498 -5.66 -5.62 -12.94
N GLY A 499 -6.03 -6.59 -12.11
CA GLY A 499 -7.14 -6.50 -11.18
C GLY A 499 -6.77 -7.16 -9.87
N VAL A 500 -7.21 -6.61 -8.75
CA VAL A 500 -6.95 -7.18 -7.43
C VAL A 500 -8.26 -7.34 -6.70
N ALA A 501 -8.41 -8.49 -6.04
CA ALA A 501 -9.57 -8.80 -5.25
C ALA A 501 -9.20 -9.49 -3.95
N LEU A 502 -10.06 -9.29 -2.95
CA LEU A 502 -9.96 -9.92 -1.64
C LEU A 502 -11.10 -10.92 -1.40
N GLY A 503 -12.17 -10.90 -2.21
CA GLY A 503 -13.33 -11.77 -2.07
C GLY A 503 -13.18 -13.11 -2.80
N PHE A 504 -12.39 -14.02 -2.23
CA PHE A 504 -12.17 -15.38 -2.73
C PHE A 504 -12.12 -16.36 -1.55
N ASP A 505 -12.23 -17.67 -1.82
CA ASP A 505 -12.13 -18.70 -0.77
C ASP A 505 -10.66 -18.97 -0.38
N ASN A 506 -10.18 -18.32 0.68
CA ASN A 506 -8.80 -18.50 1.14
C ASN A 506 -8.48 -19.96 1.52
N ILE A 507 -9.44 -20.74 2.05
CA ILE A 507 -9.21 -22.15 2.41
C ILE A 507 -9.01 -23.00 1.16
N ALA A 508 -9.86 -22.83 0.15
CA ALA A 508 -9.73 -23.60 -1.10
C ALA A 508 -8.37 -23.34 -1.78
N TYR A 509 -7.85 -22.12 -1.68
CA TYR A 509 -6.49 -21.80 -2.16
C TYR A 509 -5.40 -22.47 -1.31
N ARG A 510 -5.55 -22.55 0.02
CA ARG A 510 -4.61 -23.31 0.88
C ARG A 510 -4.63 -24.80 0.55
N GLU A 511 -5.80 -25.37 0.32
CA GLU A 511 -5.96 -26.76 -0.15
C GLU A 511 -5.24 -26.95 -1.50
N ARG A 512 -5.52 -26.08 -2.48
CA ARG A 512 -4.91 -26.13 -3.81
C ARG A 512 -3.38 -26.01 -3.79
N PHE A 513 -2.84 -25.22 -2.87
CA PHE A 513 -1.39 -25.02 -2.74
C PHE A 513 -0.69 -26.08 -1.88
N GLY A 514 -1.46 -26.92 -1.17
CA GLY A 514 -0.94 -27.88 -0.20
C GLY A 514 -0.41 -27.22 1.07
N LEU A 515 -1.07 -26.18 1.56
CA LEU A 515 -0.65 -25.33 2.68
C LEU A 515 -1.43 -25.57 3.98
N LEU A 516 -2.33 -26.57 4.03
CA LEU A 516 -3.18 -26.83 5.19
C LEU A 516 -2.38 -27.12 6.47
N GLU A 517 -1.25 -27.81 6.35
CA GLU A 517 -0.35 -28.17 7.46
C GLU A 517 0.64 -27.04 7.83
N THR A 518 0.47 -25.84 7.26
CA THR A 518 1.33 -24.68 7.50
C THR A 518 0.49 -23.49 7.95
N ASP A 519 1.11 -22.48 8.55
CA ASP A 519 0.46 -21.20 8.87
C ASP A 519 0.50 -20.19 7.71
N GLU A 520 0.86 -20.64 6.50
CA GLU A 520 0.94 -19.82 5.30
C GLU A 520 -0.46 -19.49 4.77
N MET A 521 -0.79 -18.20 4.73
CA MET A 521 -2.12 -17.69 4.37
C MET A 521 -2.06 -16.96 3.02
N PRO A 522 -2.92 -17.29 2.03
CA PRO A 522 -3.14 -16.46 0.86
C PRO A 522 -3.95 -15.24 1.27
N LEU A 523 -3.46 -14.03 0.96
CA LEU A 523 -4.04 -12.80 1.51
C LEU A 523 -4.77 -11.96 0.47
N LEU A 524 -4.42 -12.08 -0.82
CA LEU A 524 -5.14 -11.46 -1.94
C LEU A 524 -4.94 -12.24 -3.24
N ILE A 525 -5.75 -11.96 -4.26
CA ILE A 525 -5.54 -12.45 -5.62
C ILE A 525 -5.35 -11.28 -6.59
N MET A 526 -4.43 -11.43 -7.55
CA MET A 526 -4.10 -10.42 -8.56
C MET A 526 -4.18 -11.02 -9.95
N MET A 527 -5.19 -10.63 -10.71
CA MET A 527 -5.42 -11.08 -12.07
C MET A 527 -4.59 -10.24 -13.05
N LEU A 528 -3.98 -10.91 -14.02
CA LEU A 528 -3.25 -10.32 -15.13
C LEU A 528 -3.85 -10.80 -16.46
N GLY A 529 -3.85 -9.95 -17.48
CA GLY A 529 -4.30 -10.33 -18.81
C GLY A 529 -4.57 -9.13 -19.70
N HIS A 530 -4.82 -9.39 -20.98
CA HIS A 530 -5.25 -8.33 -21.88
C HIS A 530 -6.69 -7.92 -21.62
N GLU A 531 -6.96 -6.63 -21.75
CA GLU A 531 -8.33 -6.11 -21.73
C GLU A 531 -8.98 -6.28 -23.11
N ARG A 532 -10.29 -6.52 -23.12
CA ARG A 532 -11.11 -6.58 -24.33
C ARG A 532 -10.95 -5.31 -25.16
N ARG A 533 -10.64 -5.45 -26.45
CA ARG A 533 -10.50 -4.31 -27.37
C ARG A 533 -11.85 -3.64 -27.59
N GLY A 534 -11.85 -2.32 -27.78
CA GLY A 534 -13.06 -1.56 -28.10
C GLY A 534 -14.07 -1.45 -26.96
N ALA A 535 -13.63 -1.59 -25.71
CA ALA A 535 -14.48 -1.33 -24.56
C ALA A 535 -15.09 0.09 -24.65
N SER A 536 -16.39 0.21 -24.42
CA SER A 536 -17.08 1.49 -24.46
C SER A 536 -16.50 2.43 -23.40
N ASP A 537 -16.13 3.63 -23.82
CA ASP A 537 -15.67 4.70 -22.95
C ASP A 537 -16.50 5.96 -23.20
N PHE A 538 -16.60 6.81 -22.19
CA PHE A 538 -17.31 8.07 -22.30
C PHE A 538 -16.43 9.09 -23.02
N ARG A 539 -16.81 9.47 -24.25
CA ARG A 539 -16.16 10.58 -24.95
C ARG A 539 -16.62 11.90 -24.33
N PHE A 540 -15.84 12.44 -23.40
CA PHE A 540 -16.02 13.80 -22.92
C PHE A 540 -15.03 14.72 -23.64
N GLU A 541 -15.47 15.37 -24.70
CA GLU A 541 -14.79 16.55 -25.21
C GLU A 541 -15.49 17.74 -24.58
N ILE A 542 -14.75 18.55 -23.83
CA ILE A 542 -15.24 19.86 -23.38
C ILE A 542 -14.97 20.81 -24.55
N ALA A 543 -16.04 21.36 -25.13
CA ALA A 543 -15.97 22.36 -26.20
C ALA A 543 -15.31 23.66 -25.75
#